data_AF-A0A506UAS5-F1
#
_entry.id   AF-A0A506UAS5-F1
#
_cell.length_a   1.000
_cell.length_b   1.000
_cell.length_c   1.000
_cell.angle_alpha   90.00
_cell.angle_beta   90.00
_cell.angle_gamma   90.00
#
_symmetry.space_group_name_H-M   'P 1'
#
loop_
_entity.id
_entity.type
_entity.pdbx_description
1 polymer ?
#
loop_
_entity_poly.entity_id
_entity_poly.type
_entity_poly.pdbx_seq_one_letter_code
_entity_poly.pdbx_strand_id
1 'polypeptide(L)'
;MKGMFVVPSRSMSRFAAVLVLPALVACSTTKQAEPEAKPAETVTAGVNLTALARICPPVMLDDDHAFIRVYSPASSSKPEDLVYQVSLGAYIRSCDVAQAGEALSPNIAVQGRIVGGPKAKAGTINVPIHVVMKDSKTTFYDQVVTQPVDLPADTLSTQFIFKKTDLSLPPTAGPLARIYVGVGK
;
A
#
# COMPACT_ATOMS: atom_id res chain seq x y z
N MET A 1 38.14 -24.65 -37.09
CA MET A 1 38.73 -23.95 -38.25
C MET A 1 37.56 -23.28 -38.98
N LYS A 2 37.28 -21.99 -38.75
CA LYS A 2 37.85 -20.78 -39.39
C LYS A 2 37.55 -20.72 -40.89
N GLY A 3 36.69 -19.76 -41.26
CA GLY A 3 36.32 -19.38 -42.63
C GLY A 3 35.08 -18.49 -42.55
N MET A 4 35.17 -17.19 -42.24
CA MET A 4 35.73 -16.07 -43.01
C MET A 4 34.92 -15.74 -44.28
N PHE A 5 34.05 -14.73 -44.12
CA PHE A 5 33.73 -13.61 -45.02
C PHE A 5 34.11 -13.71 -46.51
N VAL A 6 33.16 -13.37 -47.40
CA VAL A 6 33.32 -12.34 -48.48
C VAL A 6 31.95 -11.76 -48.89
N VAL A 7 31.92 -10.44 -49.10
CA VAL A 7 30.84 -9.56 -49.61
C VAL A 7 30.99 -9.34 -51.14
N PRO A 8 29.91 -9.03 -51.88
CA PRO A 8 29.95 -7.92 -52.86
C PRO A 8 28.71 -7.01 -52.71
N SER A 9 28.77 -5.68 -52.60
CA SER A 9 29.31 -4.60 -53.46
C SER A 9 28.45 -4.26 -54.70
N ARG A 10 28.16 -2.95 -54.85
CA ARG A 10 27.46 -2.20 -55.93
C ARG A 10 25.92 -2.13 -55.80
N SER A 11 25.22 -1.02 -56.03
CA SER A 11 25.54 0.28 -56.66
C SER A 11 24.52 1.33 -56.24
N MET A 12 24.96 2.59 -56.17
CA MET A 12 24.16 3.82 -56.14
C MET A 12 23.04 3.84 -57.20
N SER A 13 21.87 4.37 -56.81
CA SER A 13 21.09 5.27 -57.66
C SER A 13 20.26 6.25 -56.82
N ARG A 14 20.27 7.51 -57.27
CA ARG A 14 19.53 8.66 -56.72
C ARG A 14 18.05 8.62 -57.18
N PHE A 15 17.30 9.66 -56.79
CA PHE A 15 15.87 9.95 -57.03
C PHE A 15 14.92 9.33 -56.00
N ALA A 16 13.99 10.02 -55.34
CA ALA A 16 13.57 11.41 -55.36
C ALA A 16 12.94 11.74 -53.99
N ALA A 17 13.06 12.99 -53.55
CA ALA A 17 12.36 13.51 -52.39
C ALA A 17 10.84 13.49 -52.64
N VAL A 18 10.09 12.83 -51.76
CA VAL A 18 8.64 13.01 -51.63
C VAL A 18 8.36 13.40 -50.18
N LEU A 19 8.15 14.70 -49.99
CA LEU A 19 7.47 15.27 -48.83
C LEU A 19 6.01 14.82 -48.88
N VAL A 20 5.59 13.99 -47.91
CA VAL A 20 4.15 13.81 -47.59
C VAL A 20 3.95 14.23 -46.15
N LEU A 21 3.14 15.28 -45.98
CA LEU A 21 2.70 15.83 -44.70
C LEU A 21 1.86 14.80 -43.91
N PRO A 22 1.80 14.92 -42.57
CA PRO A 22 1.25 13.91 -41.69
C PRO A 22 -0.29 13.90 -41.76
N ALA A 23 -0.86 12.72 -41.95
CA ALA A 23 -2.28 12.49 -41.63
C ALA A 23 -2.40 12.36 -40.11
N LEU A 24 -2.90 13.41 -39.46
CA LEU A 24 -3.46 13.32 -38.11
C LEU A 24 -4.66 12.37 -38.18
N VAL A 25 -4.43 11.12 -37.80
CA VAL A 25 -5.52 10.16 -37.52
C VAL A 25 -6.30 10.73 -36.34
N ALA A 26 -7.50 11.23 -36.64
CA ALA A 26 -8.46 11.61 -35.63
C ALA A 26 -8.84 10.35 -34.82
N CYS A 27 -8.64 10.39 -33.50
CA CYS A 27 -9.31 9.49 -32.58
C CYS A 27 -10.82 9.73 -32.70
N SER A 28 -11.52 8.92 -33.49
CA SER A 28 -12.96 8.78 -33.35
C SER A 28 -13.23 8.10 -32.00
N THR A 29 -13.61 8.92 -31.02
CA THR A 29 -14.13 8.45 -29.75
C THR A 29 -15.41 7.66 -30.03
N THR A 30 -15.33 6.34 -29.98
CA THR A 30 -16.52 5.52 -29.75
C THR A 30 -16.97 5.85 -28.34
N LYS A 31 -18.09 6.58 -28.22
CA LYS A 31 -18.85 6.71 -26.97
C LYS A 31 -19.26 5.30 -26.50
N GLN A 32 -18.37 4.65 -25.76
CA GLN A 32 -18.78 3.63 -24.82
C GLN A 32 -19.58 4.39 -23.76
N ALA A 33 -20.82 3.97 -23.49
CA ALA A 33 -21.57 4.50 -22.36
C ALA A 33 -20.71 4.28 -21.11
N GLU A 34 -20.23 5.38 -20.53
CA GLU A 34 -19.58 5.40 -19.23
C GLU A 34 -20.58 4.81 -18.22
N PRO A 35 -20.17 3.89 -17.34
CA PRO A 35 -21.01 3.50 -16.22
C PRO A 35 -21.43 4.79 -15.51
N GLU A 36 -22.73 5.01 -15.34
CA GLU A 36 -23.24 6.20 -14.65
C GLU A 36 -22.45 6.40 -13.37
N ALA A 37 -21.76 7.54 -13.28
CA ALA A 37 -21.13 7.97 -12.04
C ALA A 37 -22.24 7.96 -10.99
N LYS A 38 -22.09 7.07 -10.00
CA LYS A 38 -23.00 7.02 -8.85
C LYS A 38 -23.14 8.47 -8.34
N PRO A 39 -24.37 8.99 -8.15
CA PRO A 39 -24.57 10.38 -7.75
C PRO A 39 -23.65 10.70 -6.57
N ALA A 40 -22.86 11.77 -6.71
CA ALA A 40 -22.09 12.29 -5.60
C ALA A 40 -23.05 12.50 -4.42
N GLU A 41 -22.75 11.86 -3.29
CA GLU A 41 -23.54 11.99 -2.08
C GLU A 41 -23.64 13.48 -1.74
N THR A 42 -24.88 13.98 -1.62
CA THR A 42 -25.13 15.40 -1.41
C THR A 42 -24.53 15.83 -0.08
N VAL A 43 -23.47 16.64 -0.14
CA VAL A 43 -22.85 17.25 1.03
C VAL A 43 -23.88 18.15 1.70
N THR A 44 -24.21 17.87 2.96
CA THR A 44 -25.08 18.71 3.78
C THR A 44 -24.53 20.14 3.82
N ALA A 45 -25.36 21.11 3.46
CA ALA A 45 -24.98 22.53 3.50
C ALA A 45 -24.54 22.91 4.93
N GLY A 46 -23.29 23.38 5.07
CA GLY A 46 -22.69 23.78 6.34
C GLY A 46 -21.44 22.99 6.75
N VAL A 47 -21.16 21.84 6.11
CA VAL A 47 -19.95 21.06 6.39
C VAL A 47 -18.76 21.62 5.61
N ASN A 48 -17.80 22.24 6.30
CA ASN A 48 -16.55 22.68 5.68
C ASN A 48 -15.58 21.49 5.52
N LEU A 49 -15.75 20.76 4.42
CA LEU A 49 -14.94 19.60 4.06
C LEU A 49 -13.43 19.89 4.06
N THR A 50 -13.03 21.11 3.68
CA THR A 50 -11.63 21.55 3.68
C THR A 50 -11.09 21.71 5.12
N ALA A 51 -11.93 22.12 6.07
CA ALA A 51 -11.57 22.19 7.48
C ALA A 51 -11.52 20.80 8.13
N LEU A 52 -12.45 19.90 7.79
CA LEU A 52 -12.44 18.52 8.29
C LEU A 52 -11.26 17.73 7.71
N ALA A 53 -10.95 17.85 6.42
CA ALA A 53 -9.81 17.15 5.81
C ALA A 53 -8.46 17.50 6.49
N ARG A 54 -8.33 18.70 7.07
CA ARG A 54 -7.15 19.11 7.86
C ARG A 54 -7.01 18.36 9.19
N ILE A 55 -8.06 17.71 9.67
CA ILE A 55 -8.13 16.97 10.94
C ILE A 55 -7.82 15.48 10.76
N CYS A 56 -7.73 14.99 9.50
CA CYS A 56 -7.41 13.59 9.24
C CYS A 56 -6.08 13.19 9.91
N PRO A 57 -6.10 12.32 10.95
CA PRO A 57 -4.92 12.02 11.75
C PRO A 57 -3.80 11.46 10.88
N PRO A 58 -2.54 11.91 11.05
CA PRO A 58 -1.44 11.28 10.35
C PRO A 58 -1.20 9.86 10.90
N VAL A 59 -0.84 8.97 9.98
CA VAL A 59 -0.41 7.60 10.28
C VAL A 59 1.09 7.60 10.46
N MET A 60 1.58 6.82 11.41
CA MET A 60 2.99 6.53 11.63
C MET A 60 3.17 5.05 11.96
N LEU A 61 4.35 4.51 11.70
CA LEU A 61 4.69 3.20 12.23
C LEU A 61 4.99 3.33 13.73
N ASP A 62 4.69 2.28 14.49
CA ASP A 62 5.20 2.14 15.84
C ASP A 62 6.66 1.66 15.76
N ASP A 63 7.63 2.54 16.01
CA ASP A 63 9.06 2.27 15.79
C ASP A 63 9.55 1.04 16.57
N ASP A 64 8.99 0.77 17.75
CA ASP A 64 9.35 -0.39 18.58
C ASP A 64 8.81 -1.72 18.00
N HIS A 65 7.78 -1.64 17.15
CA HIS A 65 7.06 -2.78 16.59
C HIS A 65 6.97 -2.76 15.06
N ALA A 66 7.67 -1.85 14.38
CA ALA A 66 7.72 -1.77 12.92
C ALA A 66 8.51 -2.94 12.33
N PHE A 67 9.37 -3.55 13.13
CA PHE A 67 10.16 -4.72 12.77
C PHE A 67 10.21 -5.71 13.93
N ILE A 68 9.86 -6.98 13.66
CA ILE A 68 9.98 -8.05 14.65
C ILE A 68 10.69 -9.26 14.06
N ARG A 69 11.31 -10.03 14.95
CA ARG A 69 11.89 -11.34 14.64
C ARG A 69 11.17 -12.39 15.47
N VAL A 70 10.73 -13.46 14.84
CA VAL A 70 10.06 -14.58 15.50
C VAL A 70 10.99 -15.78 15.49
N TYR A 71 11.21 -16.37 16.66
CA TYR A 71 12.13 -17.48 16.89
C TYR A 71 11.39 -18.75 17.31
N SER A 72 12.03 -19.90 17.11
CA SER A 72 11.58 -21.19 17.61
C SER A 72 12.76 -21.94 18.24
N PRO A 73 12.77 -22.16 19.57
CA PRO A 73 11.74 -21.78 20.54
C PRO A 73 11.62 -20.26 20.72
N ALA A 74 10.45 -19.78 21.16
CA ALA A 74 10.16 -18.34 21.30
C ALA A 74 11.06 -17.60 22.31
N SER A 75 11.72 -18.33 23.21
CA SER A 75 12.69 -17.79 24.17
C SER A 75 14.10 -17.63 23.58
N SER A 76 14.35 -18.09 22.36
CA SER A 76 15.65 -17.94 21.71
C SER A 76 15.83 -16.55 21.10
N SER A 77 17.08 -16.12 21.03
CA SER A 77 17.53 -14.93 20.29
C SER A 77 18.66 -15.25 19.31
N LYS A 78 18.94 -16.55 19.10
CA LYS A 78 20.03 -17.01 18.25
C LYS A 78 19.64 -16.94 16.77
N PRO A 79 20.55 -16.51 15.87
CA PRO A 79 20.25 -16.42 14.43
C PRO A 79 19.76 -17.73 13.80
N GLU A 80 20.27 -18.88 14.25
CA GLU A 80 19.88 -20.21 13.76
C GLU A 80 18.46 -20.65 14.14
N ASP A 81 17.85 -20.01 15.15
CA ASP A 81 16.49 -20.30 15.61
C ASP A 81 15.44 -19.36 15.00
N LEU A 82 15.87 -18.44 14.12
CA LEU A 82 15.00 -17.48 13.46
C LEU A 82 14.03 -18.20 12.51
N VAL A 83 12.73 -18.05 12.76
CA VAL A 83 11.66 -18.57 11.89
C VAL A 83 11.38 -17.57 10.79
N TYR A 84 11.08 -16.32 11.12
CA TYR A 84 10.85 -15.27 10.15
C TYR A 84 11.04 -13.89 10.78
N GLN A 85 11.19 -12.90 9.91
CA GLN A 85 11.21 -11.48 10.24
C GLN A 85 10.05 -10.81 9.53
N VAL A 86 9.38 -9.89 10.21
CA VAL A 86 8.36 -9.03 9.62
C VAL A 86 8.86 -7.60 9.71
N SER A 87 8.72 -6.87 8.61
CA SER A 87 8.97 -5.43 8.54
C SER A 87 7.74 -4.74 7.98
N LEU A 88 7.36 -3.61 8.57
CA LEU A 88 6.40 -2.67 8.03
C LEU A 88 7.16 -1.51 7.40
N GLY A 89 6.64 -0.99 6.29
CA GLY A 89 7.30 0.03 5.47
C GLY A 89 6.35 1.13 5.08
N ALA A 90 6.17 1.32 3.77
CA ALA A 90 5.33 2.39 3.25
C ALA A 90 3.90 2.30 3.81
N TYR A 91 3.34 3.44 4.19
CA TYR A 91 1.97 3.55 4.65
C TYR A 91 1.28 4.73 3.97
N ILE A 92 -0.03 4.60 3.80
CA ILE A 92 -0.89 5.66 3.27
C ILE A 92 -2.15 5.76 4.11
N ARG A 93 -2.77 6.94 4.05
CA ARG A 93 -4.06 7.22 4.67
C ARG A 93 -4.98 7.93 3.69
N SER A 94 -6.25 7.61 3.75
CA SER A 94 -7.34 8.45 3.25
C SER A 94 -8.31 8.70 4.39
N CYS A 95 -9.08 9.79 4.34
CA CYS A 95 -10.17 10.02 5.27
C CYS A 95 -11.42 10.34 4.47
N ASP A 96 -12.48 9.61 4.77
CA ASP A 96 -13.80 9.88 4.23
C ASP A 96 -14.65 10.59 5.29
N VAL A 97 -15.69 11.27 4.84
CA VAL A 97 -16.68 11.86 5.74
C VAL A 97 -17.63 10.75 6.15
N ALA A 98 -17.81 10.55 7.45
CA ALA A 98 -18.76 9.56 7.96
C ALA A 98 -20.20 9.96 7.57
N GLN A 99 -21.10 8.98 7.48
CA GLN A 99 -22.49 9.13 7.00
C GLN A 99 -23.31 10.23 7.71
N ALA A 100 -22.91 10.65 8.92
CA ALA A 100 -23.56 11.73 9.66
C ALA A 100 -22.98 13.14 9.38
N GLY A 101 -21.94 13.28 8.53
CA GLY A 101 -21.35 14.57 8.14
C GLY A 101 -20.50 15.27 9.22
N GLU A 102 -20.56 14.81 10.47
CA GLU A 102 -19.94 15.44 11.64
C GLU A 102 -18.60 14.80 12.05
N ALA A 103 -18.27 13.63 11.51
CA ALA A 103 -17.08 12.88 11.84
C ALA A 103 -16.31 12.43 10.59
N LEU A 104 -15.02 12.18 10.75
CA LEU A 104 -14.18 11.57 9.73
C LEU A 104 -14.01 10.09 10.01
N SER A 105 -13.80 9.32 8.94
CA SER A 105 -13.40 7.94 9.05
C SER A 105 -12.07 7.71 8.34
N PRO A 106 -10.96 7.56 9.09
CA PRO A 106 -9.67 7.23 8.51
C PRO A 106 -9.66 5.81 7.95
N ASN A 107 -9.09 5.68 6.76
CA ASN A 107 -8.76 4.42 6.11
C ASN A 107 -7.25 4.37 5.94
N ILE A 108 -6.63 3.26 6.30
CA ILE A 108 -5.17 3.10 6.26
C ILE A 108 -4.79 1.88 5.43
N ALA A 109 -3.63 1.98 4.78
CA ALA A 109 -2.97 0.83 4.22
C ALA A 109 -1.48 0.86 4.57
N VAL A 110 -0.92 -0.29 4.91
CA VAL A 110 0.49 -0.44 5.28
C VAL A 110 1.08 -1.60 4.49
N GLN A 111 2.21 -1.35 3.84
CA GLN A 111 3.01 -2.38 3.22
C GLN A 111 3.83 -3.09 4.28
N GLY A 112 3.78 -4.42 4.24
CA GLY A 112 4.65 -5.28 5.02
C GLY A 112 5.45 -6.23 4.14
N ARG A 113 6.52 -6.76 4.72
CA ARG A 113 7.36 -7.79 4.11
C ARG A 113 7.69 -8.84 5.14
N ILE A 114 7.61 -10.10 4.74
CA ILE A 114 8.08 -11.25 5.50
C ILE A 114 9.32 -11.83 4.84
N VAL A 115 10.32 -12.15 5.66
CA VAL A 115 11.54 -12.85 5.24
C VAL A 115 11.75 -14.03 6.18
N GLY A 116 11.74 -15.24 5.65
CA GLY A 116 12.02 -16.46 6.39
C GLY A 116 13.48 -16.53 6.85
N GLY A 117 13.69 -17.05 8.06
CA GLY A 117 15.00 -17.43 8.59
C GLY A 117 15.32 -18.92 8.39
N PRO A 118 16.40 -19.43 9.01
CA PRO A 118 16.81 -20.83 8.88
C PRO A 118 15.76 -21.86 9.34
N LYS A 119 14.83 -21.48 10.22
CA LYS A 119 13.73 -22.34 10.68
C LYS A 119 12.41 -22.10 9.92
N ALA A 120 12.41 -21.24 8.92
CA ALA A 120 11.22 -20.94 8.13
C ALA A 120 10.67 -22.18 7.43
N LYS A 121 9.35 -22.21 7.27
CA LYS A 121 8.65 -23.17 6.41
C LYS A 121 7.69 -22.40 5.53
N ALA A 122 7.49 -22.92 4.31
CA ALA A 122 6.46 -22.40 3.42
C ALA A 122 5.06 -22.58 4.04
N GLY A 123 4.13 -21.70 3.65
CA GLY A 123 2.73 -21.74 4.09
C GLY A 123 2.22 -20.40 4.59
N THR A 124 1.00 -20.39 5.10
CA THR A 124 0.34 -19.17 5.58
C THR A 124 0.87 -18.77 6.96
N ILE A 125 1.34 -17.53 7.06
CA ILE A 125 1.74 -16.88 8.31
C ILE A 125 0.66 -15.87 8.70
N ASN A 126 0.19 -15.96 9.93
CA ASN A 126 -0.76 -15.03 10.51
C ASN A 126 -0.01 -13.90 11.19
N VAL A 127 0.15 -12.77 10.50
CA VAL A 127 0.84 -11.60 11.02
C VAL A 127 -0.13 -10.78 11.89
N PRO A 128 0.11 -10.61 13.20
CA PRO A 128 -0.69 -9.71 14.02
C PRO A 128 -0.32 -8.26 13.68
N ILE A 129 -1.26 -7.46 13.19
CA ILE A 129 -1.07 -6.03 12.95
C ILE A 129 -1.81 -5.26 14.03
N HIS A 130 -1.07 -4.53 14.86
CA HIS A 130 -1.60 -3.69 15.91
C HIS A 130 -1.87 -2.28 15.36
N VAL A 131 -3.08 -1.80 15.53
CA VAL A 131 -3.50 -0.46 15.10
C VAL A 131 -4.01 0.28 16.33
N VAL A 132 -3.39 1.42 16.64
CA VAL A 132 -3.77 2.28 17.76
C VAL A 132 -4.03 3.67 17.26
N MET A 133 -5.17 4.25 17.63
CA MET A 133 -5.45 5.65 17.43
C MET A 133 -5.57 6.33 18.78
N LYS A 134 -4.70 7.30 19.04
CA LYS A 134 -4.64 8.03 20.31
C LYS A 134 -4.25 9.47 20.11
N ASP A 135 -4.63 10.31 21.04
CA ASP A 135 -4.04 11.64 21.24
C ASP A 135 -3.15 11.64 22.49
N SER A 136 -2.82 12.83 23.00
CA SER A 136 -1.96 12.98 24.18
C SER A 136 -2.55 12.43 25.49
N LYS A 137 -3.86 12.20 25.58
CA LYS A 137 -4.55 11.84 26.83
C LYS A 137 -5.52 10.66 26.67
N THR A 138 -5.97 10.36 25.46
CA THR A 138 -7.07 9.44 25.20
C THR A 138 -6.75 8.53 24.02
N THR A 139 -7.00 7.24 24.22
CA THR A 139 -6.97 6.23 23.15
C THR A 139 -8.39 6.03 22.64
N PHE A 140 -8.58 6.25 21.35
CA PHE A 140 -9.88 6.12 20.67
C PHE A 140 -10.07 4.75 20.05
N TYR A 141 -8.97 4.11 19.64
CA TYR A 141 -8.96 2.81 19.00
C TYR A 141 -7.70 2.05 19.40
N ASP A 142 -7.83 0.76 19.69
CA ASP A 142 -6.72 -0.13 20.01
C ASP A 142 -7.16 -1.56 19.68
N GLN A 143 -6.67 -2.11 18.56
CA GLN A 143 -6.98 -3.48 18.15
C GLN A 143 -5.81 -4.13 17.44
N VAL A 144 -5.68 -5.45 17.65
CA VAL A 144 -4.81 -6.32 16.85
C VAL A 144 -5.66 -7.03 15.80
N VAL A 145 -5.25 -6.95 14.54
CA VAL A 145 -5.90 -7.59 13.40
C VAL A 145 -4.94 -8.60 12.78
N THR A 146 -5.37 -9.84 12.66
CA THR A 146 -4.56 -10.90 12.05
C THR A 146 -4.63 -10.82 10.53
N GLN A 147 -3.49 -10.58 9.89
CA GLN A 147 -3.33 -10.60 8.44
C GLN A 147 -2.73 -11.95 8.00
N PRO A 148 -3.48 -12.83 7.33
CA PRO A 148 -2.91 -14.01 6.71
C PRO A 148 -2.03 -13.58 5.52
N VAL A 149 -0.83 -14.16 5.43
CA VAL A 149 0.15 -13.91 4.38
C VAL A 149 0.80 -15.22 3.96
N ASP A 150 0.75 -15.53 2.67
CA ASP A 150 1.33 -16.77 2.15
C ASP A 150 2.83 -16.61 1.88
N LEU A 151 3.63 -17.45 2.54
CA LEU A 151 5.07 -17.54 2.35
C LEU A 151 5.40 -18.63 1.31
N PRO A 152 5.93 -18.26 0.13
CA PRO A 152 6.20 -19.23 -0.94
C PRO A 152 7.43 -20.08 -0.62
N ALA A 153 7.45 -21.33 -1.12
CA ALA A 153 8.45 -22.33 -0.76
C ALA A 153 9.83 -22.15 -1.42
N ASP A 154 9.87 -21.48 -2.56
CA ASP A 154 11.06 -21.26 -3.39
C ASP A 154 11.95 -20.12 -2.86
N THR A 155 11.33 -19.04 -2.38
CA THR A 155 12.03 -17.82 -1.96
C THR A 155 11.96 -17.56 -0.45
N LEU A 156 10.99 -18.17 0.26
CA LEU A 156 10.72 -17.91 1.67
C LEU A 156 10.64 -16.41 2.00
N SER A 157 10.17 -15.59 1.05
CA SER A 157 9.99 -14.15 1.25
C SER A 157 8.80 -13.66 0.44
N THR A 158 8.04 -12.74 1.01
CA THR A 158 6.85 -12.17 0.34
C THR A 158 6.56 -10.77 0.85
N GLN A 159 5.79 -10.02 0.06
CA GLN A 159 5.26 -8.70 0.42
C GLN A 159 3.76 -8.79 0.57
N PHE A 160 3.18 -8.00 1.48
CA PHE A 160 1.75 -7.93 1.69
C PHE A 160 1.31 -6.49 1.91
N ILE A 161 0.03 -6.20 1.68
CA ILE A 161 -0.59 -4.93 2.02
C ILE A 161 -1.68 -5.21 3.04
N PHE A 162 -1.51 -4.68 4.24
CA PHE A 162 -2.56 -4.63 5.25
C PHE A 162 -3.45 -3.41 4.98
N LYS A 163 -4.77 -3.57 5.06
CA LYS A 163 -5.73 -2.48 4.97
C LYS A 163 -6.65 -2.50 6.17
N LYS A 164 -6.91 -1.33 6.75
CA LYS A 164 -7.93 -1.15 7.77
C LYS A 164 -8.78 0.05 7.38
N THR A 165 -10.06 -0.21 7.15
CA THR A 165 -11.04 0.81 6.81
C THR A 165 -11.94 1.13 7.99
N ASP A 166 -12.68 2.22 7.84
CA ASP A 166 -13.79 2.61 8.70
C ASP A 166 -13.35 2.82 10.16
N LEU A 167 -12.16 3.38 10.37
CA LEU A 167 -11.72 3.76 11.72
C LEU A 167 -12.65 4.88 12.23
N SER A 168 -13.24 4.68 13.40
CA SER A 168 -14.14 5.68 13.98
C SER A 168 -13.32 6.75 14.69
N LEU A 169 -13.29 7.97 14.14
CA LEU A 169 -12.67 9.13 14.79
C LEU A 169 -13.76 9.97 15.46
N PRO A 170 -13.81 10.04 16.80
CA PRO A 170 -14.81 10.85 17.47
C PRO A 170 -14.55 12.34 17.20
N PRO A 171 -15.60 13.20 17.13
CA PRO A 171 -15.45 14.64 16.95
C PRO A 171 -14.62 15.33 18.05
N THR A 172 -14.46 14.68 19.21
CA THR A 172 -13.62 15.13 20.32
C THR A 172 -12.13 14.91 20.10
N ALA A 173 -11.74 14.15 19.07
CA ALA A 173 -10.35 13.92 18.74
C ALA A 173 -9.70 15.25 18.33
N GLY A 174 -8.73 15.70 19.13
CA GLY A 174 -8.02 16.94 18.86
C GLY A 174 -7.07 16.83 17.65
N PRO A 175 -6.48 17.95 17.21
CA PRO A 175 -5.52 17.98 16.09
C PRO A 175 -4.22 17.18 16.36
N LEU A 176 -4.03 16.72 17.60
CA LEU A 176 -2.90 15.90 18.02
C LEU A 176 -3.17 14.39 17.92
N ALA A 177 -4.36 13.98 17.46
CA ALA A 177 -4.66 12.57 17.23
C ALA A 177 -3.68 11.98 16.21
N ARG A 178 -3.20 10.77 16.49
CA ARG A 178 -2.25 10.02 15.67
C ARG A 178 -2.71 8.57 15.55
N ILE A 179 -2.46 7.97 14.40
CA ILE A 179 -2.64 6.54 14.17
C ILE A 179 -1.25 5.89 14.13
N TYR A 180 -1.04 4.89 14.98
CA TYR A 180 0.16 4.09 15.04
C TYR A 180 -0.14 2.69 14.52
N VAL A 181 0.76 2.16 13.70
CA VAL A 181 0.66 0.78 13.18
C VAL A 181 1.95 0.04 13.46
N GLY A 182 1.83 -1.11 14.12
CA GLY A 182 2.94 -1.99 14.46
C GLY A 182 2.59 -3.45 14.22
N VAL A 183 3.57 -4.33 14.36
CA VAL A 183 3.34 -5.77 14.46
C VAL A 183 3.00 -6.09 15.91
N GLY A 184 1.82 -6.65 16.14
CA GLY A 184 1.36 -7.03 17.48
C GLY A 184 2.26 -8.10 18.11
N LYS A 185 2.31 -8.10 19.44
CA LYS A 185 2.96 -9.15 20.25
C LYS A 185 1.99 -10.27 20.56
#